data_AF-A0A2G5WTD6-F1
#
_entry.id   AF-A0A2G5WTD6-F1
#
_cell.length_a   1.000
_cell.length_b   1.000
_cell.length_c   1.000
_cell.angle_alpha   90.00
_cell.angle_beta   90.00
_cell.angle_gamma   90.00
#
_symmetry.space_group_name_H-M   'P 1'
#
loop_
_entity.id
_entity.type
_entity.pdbx_description
1 polymer ?
#
loop_
_entity_poly.entity_id
_entity_poly.type
_entity_poly.pdbx_seq_one_letter_code
_entity_poly.pdbx_strand_id
1 'polypeptide(L)'
;MQFLLRVRKTFRVETIRAYKPTHPYVKRNNLVSILTRKEICQYIEFVDEEGTTFHLLTNRLDLSETKILETYKNRWYIELFFKWIKQHLRVNHLFSHSPKGIWNQMFITLITFALI
;
A
#
# COMPACT_ATOMS: atom_id res chain seq x y z
N MET A 1 0.68 15.36 -9.08
CA MET A 1 1.28 14.26 -8.29
C MET A 1 0.23 13.15 -8.19
N GLN A 2 0.57 11.93 -8.57
CA GLN A 2 -0.37 10.79 -8.57
C GLN A 2 -0.28 10.05 -7.22
N PHE A 3 -1.42 9.63 -6.66
CA PHE A 3 -1.45 8.96 -5.35
C PHE A 3 -2.45 7.80 -5.33
N LEU A 4 -2.14 6.81 -4.49
CA LEU A 4 -3.03 5.74 -4.05
C LEU A 4 -3.05 5.73 -2.52
N LEU A 5 -4.21 5.96 -1.92
CA LEU A 5 -4.36 6.13 -0.47
C LEU A 5 -5.39 5.15 0.07
N ARG A 6 -5.09 4.57 1.24
CA ARG A 6 -6.10 3.91 2.06
C ARG A 6 -6.86 4.97 2.84
N VAL A 7 -8.18 4.87 2.81
CA VAL A 7 -9.08 5.84 3.41
C VAL A 7 -9.94 5.15 4.48
N ARG A 8 -10.33 5.90 5.51
CA ARG A 8 -11.26 5.41 6.55
C ARG A 8 -12.70 5.45 6.04
N LYS A 9 -13.56 4.58 6.57
CA LYS A 9 -15.00 4.51 6.24
C LYS A 9 -15.75 5.84 6.42
N THR A 10 -15.25 6.73 7.28
CA THR A 10 -15.84 8.05 7.57
C THR A 10 -15.52 9.13 6.54
N PHE A 11 -14.71 8.83 5.52
CA PHE A 11 -14.32 9.82 4.53
C PHE A 11 -15.51 10.16 3.61
N ARG A 12 -15.91 11.43 3.64
CA ARG A 12 -17.04 11.93 2.89
C ARG A 12 -16.63 12.21 1.46
N VAL A 13 -17.24 11.51 0.52
CA VAL A 13 -17.03 11.66 -0.92
C VAL A 13 -18.36 11.79 -1.64
N GLU A 14 -18.39 12.63 -2.67
CA GLU A 14 -19.54 12.71 -3.56
C GLU A 14 -19.32 11.73 -4.71
N THR A 15 -20.26 10.80 -4.90
CA THR A 15 -20.18 9.84 -6.00
C THR A 15 -20.70 10.49 -7.28
N ILE A 16 -19.83 10.56 -8.29
CA ILE A 16 -20.19 11.11 -9.60
C ILE A 16 -20.67 9.98 -10.52
N ARG A 17 -19.96 8.84 -10.56
CA ARG A 17 -20.31 7.67 -11.39
C ARG A 17 -19.94 6.37 -10.71
N ALA A 18 -20.74 5.32 -10.92
CA ALA A 18 -20.42 3.96 -10.50
C ALA A 18 -20.02 3.12 -11.73
N TYR A 19 -18.93 2.39 -11.62
CA TYR A 19 -18.48 1.41 -12.61
C TYR A 19 -18.86 0.00 -12.16
N LYS A 20 -19.13 -0.89 -13.12
CA LYS A 20 -19.34 -2.31 -12.83
C LYS A 20 -17.98 -2.91 -12.43
N PRO A 21 -17.89 -3.58 -11.27
CA PRO A 21 -16.65 -4.22 -10.85
C PRO A 21 -16.28 -5.31 -11.85
N THR A 22 -15.04 -5.31 -12.29
CA THR A 22 -14.49 -6.34 -13.17
C THR A 22 -13.83 -7.46 -12.37
N HIS A 23 -13.34 -7.14 -11.17
CA HIS A 23 -12.63 -8.08 -10.31
C HIS A 23 -13.54 -8.66 -9.19
N PRO A 24 -13.48 -9.97 -8.89
CA PRO A 24 -14.40 -10.63 -7.95
C PRO A 24 -14.27 -10.12 -6.50
N TYR A 25 -13.08 -9.67 -6.10
CA TYR A 25 -12.83 -9.12 -4.77
C TYR A 25 -13.20 -7.63 -4.63
N VAL A 26 -13.61 -6.96 -5.71
CA VAL A 26 -14.01 -5.55 -5.70
C VAL A 26 -15.53 -5.47 -5.55
N LYS A 27 -15.98 -4.89 -4.44
CA LYS A 27 -17.42 -4.69 -4.17
C LYS A 27 -17.95 -3.42 -4.81
N ARG A 28 -17.14 -2.35 -4.85
CA ARG A 28 -17.53 -1.07 -5.45
C ARG A 28 -16.35 -0.41 -6.13
N ASN A 29 -16.62 0.16 -7.29
CA ASN A 29 -15.70 1.01 -8.02
C ASN A 29 -16.46 2.26 -8.46
N ASN A 30 -16.21 3.38 -7.78
CA ASN A 30 -16.91 4.63 -7.99
C ASN A 30 -15.93 5.73 -8.35
N LEU A 31 -16.26 6.57 -9.33
CA LEU A 31 -15.61 7.84 -9.56
C LEU A 31 -16.25 8.87 -8.64
N VAL A 32 -15.44 9.48 -7.80
CA VAL A 32 -15.83 10.38 -6.72
C VAL A 32 -15.13 11.74 -6.84
N SER A 33 -15.78 12.80 -6.37
CA SER A 33 -15.11 14.08 -6.08
C SER A 33 -14.84 14.17 -4.59
N ILE A 34 -13.65 14.63 -4.23
CA ILE A 34 -13.35 14.97 -2.84
C ILE A 34 -14.04 16.32 -2.54
N LEU A 35 -14.70 16.42 -1.39
CA LEU A 35 -15.40 17.65 -0.98
C LEU A 35 -14.42 18.81 -0.70
N THR A 36 -13.28 18.48 -0.10
CA THR A 36 -12.25 19.46 0.29
C THR A 36 -11.48 20.02 -0.91
N ARG A 37 -11.32 19.22 -1.96
CA ARG A 37 -10.55 19.56 -3.16
C ARG A 37 -11.30 18.96 -4.33
N LYS A 38 -11.81 19.79 -5.25
CA LYS A 38 -12.67 19.41 -6.39
C LYS A 38 -11.91 18.61 -7.47
N GLU A 39 -11.11 17.65 -7.04
CA GLU A 39 -10.35 16.72 -7.86
C GLU A 39 -11.16 15.43 -8.00
N ILE A 40 -11.16 14.93 -9.23
CA ILE A 40 -11.78 13.66 -9.57
C ILE A 40 -10.86 12.55 -9.11
N CYS A 41 -11.38 11.63 -8.31
CA CYS A 41 -10.66 10.47 -7.84
C CYS A 41 -11.51 9.22 -8.05
N GLN A 42 -10.87 8.08 -8.14
CA GLN A 42 -11.52 6.79 -8.15
C GLN A 42 -11.46 6.20 -6.75
N TYR A 43 -12.61 5.77 -6.25
CA TYR A 43 -12.83 5.16 -4.96
C TYR A 43 -13.18 3.70 -5.16
N ILE A 44 -12.44 2.81 -4.51
CA ILE A 44 -12.58 1.37 -4.66
C ILE A 44 -12.76 0.74 -3.28
N GLU A 45 -13.81 -0.06 -3.14
CA GLU A 45 -14.02 -0.92 -1.98
C GLU A 45 -13.66 -2.34 -2.38
N PHE A 46 -12.62 -2.88 -1.77
CA PHE A 46 -12.22 -4.28 -1.96
C PHE A 46 -12.31 -5.04 -0.65
N VAL A 47 -12.58 -6.33 -0.74
CA VAL A 47 -12.65 -7.23 0.40
C VAL A 47 -11.63 -8.32 0.22
N ASP A 48 -10.81 -8.50 1.25
CA ASP A 48 -9.80 -9.54 1.31
C ASP A 48 -10.43 -10.91 1.64
N GLU A 49 -9.66 -11.98 1.48
CA GLU A 49 -10.11 -13.36 1.73
C GLU A 49 -10.57 -13.57 3.19
N GLU A 50 -9.97 -12.83 4.12
CA GLU A 50 -10.34 -12.81 5.54
C GLU A 50 -11.61 -12.00 5.85
N GLY A 51 -12.28 -11.45 4.83
CA GLY A 51 -13.48 -10.62 4.98
C GLY A 51 -13.22 -9.17 5.40
N THR A 52 -11.96 -8.78 5.56
CA THR A 52 -11.58 -7.40 5.88
C THR A 52 -11.85 -6.48 4.69
N THR A 53 -12.64 -5.42 4.90
CA THR A 53 -12.96 -4.45 3.87
C THR A 53 -11.98 -3.28 3.89
N PHE A 54 -11.40 -2.98 2.74
CA PHE A 54 -10.48 -1.89 2.54
C PHE A 54 -11.08 -0.88 1.57
N HIS A 55 -10.88 0.40 1.87
CA HIS A 55 -11.36 1.51 1.07
C HIS A 55 -10.13 2.24 0.51
N LEU A 56 -10.01 2.26 -0.82
CA LEU A 56 -8.92 2.90 -1.54
C LEU A 56 -9.41 4.12 -2.28
N LEU A 57 -8.57 5.15 -2.36
CA LEU A 57 -8.80 6.35 -3.12
C LEU A 57 -7.57 6.63 -3.99
N THR A 58 -7.79 6.83 -5.29
CA THR A 58 -6.72 7.08 -6.24
C THR A 58 -7.06 8.23 -7.18
N ASN A 59 -6.07 9.05 -7.49
CA ASN A 59 -6.16 10.06 -8.55
C ASN A 59 -5.76 9.48 -9.93
N ARG A 60 -5.44 8.19 -9.99
CA ARG A 60 -5.07 7.49 -11.22
C ARG A 60 -6.28 6.80 -11.83
N LEU A 61 -6.95 7.52 -12.73
CA LEU A 61 -8.10 7.02 -13.50
C LEU A 61 -7.68 6.14 -14.69
N ASP A 62 -6.38 6.10 -14.99
CA ASP A 62 -5.75 5.29 -16.04
C ASP A 62 -5.60 3.81 -15.66
N LEU A 63 -5.74 3.47 -14.39
CA LEU A 63 -5.45 2.13 -13.88
C LEU A 63 -6.69 1.25 -13.80
N SER A 64 -6.53 -0.02 -14.17
CA SER A 64 -7.54 -1.05 -13.91
C SER A 64 -7.62 -1.38 -12.42
N GLU A 65 -8.76 -1.91 -11.99
CA GLU A 65 -8.97 -2.38 -10.61
C GLU A 65 -7.86 -3.32 -10.15
N THR A 66 -7.46 -4.26 -11.00
CA THR A 66 -6.36 -5.21 -10.74
C THR A 66 -5.05 -4.51 -10.42
N LYS A 67 -4.64 -3.53 -11.23
CA LYS A 67 -3.41 -2.76 -11.02
C LYS A 67 -3.48 -1.91 -9.75
N ILE A 68 -4.66 -1.40 -9.42
CA ILE A 68 -4.86 -0.63 -8.18
C ILE A 68 -4.68 -1.53 -6.96
N LEU A 69 -5.28 -2.73 -6.97
CA LEU A 69 -5.11 -3.73 -5.91
C LEU A 69 -3.64 -4.19 -5.81
N GLU A 70 -3.00 -4.48 -6.94
CA GLU A 70 -1.58 -4.86 -6.97
C GLU A 70 -0.68 -3.76 -6.41
N THR A 71 -0.92 -2.50 -6.78
CA THR A 71 -0.17 -1.36 -6.25
C THR A 71 -0.34 -1.26 -4.72
N TYR A 72 -1.56 -1.48 -4.22
CA TYR A 72 -1.81 -1.51 -2.79
C TYR A 72 -1.08 -2.67 -2.10
N LYS A 73 -1.09 -3.86 -2.72
CA LYS A 73 -0.37 -5.04 -2.23
C LYS A 73 1.14 -4.78 -2.17
N ASN A 74 1.71 -4.16 -3.20
CA ASN A 74 3.13 -3.78 -3.24
C ASN A 74 3.52 -2.82 -2.13
N ARG A 75 2.63 -1.88 -1.76
CA ARG A 75 2.85 -1.01 -0.60
C ARG A 75 2.97 -1.82 0.69
N TRP A 76 2.12 -2.83 0.87
CA TRP A 76 2.17 -3.69 2.05
C TRP A 76 3.45 -4.53 2.09
N TYR A 77 3.91 -5.04 0.94
CA TYR A 77 5.21 -5.73 0.86
C TYR A 77 6.38 -4.83 1.27
N ILE A 78 6.36 -3.55 0.90
CA ILE A 78 7.40 -2.59 1.32
C ILE A 78 7.37 -2.40 2.85
N GLU A 79 6.19 -2.29 3.46
CA GLU A 79 6.05 -2.20 4.91
C GLU A 79 6.57 -3.47 5.60
N LEU A 80 6.28 -4.65 5.04
CA LEU A 80 6.78 -5.93 5.55
C LEU A 80 8.31 -6.04 5.41
N PHE A 81 8.88 -5.60 4.29
CA PHE A 81 10.33 -5.52 4.07
C PHE A 81 11.01 -4.65 5.13
N PHE A 82 10.52 -3.43 5.36
CA PHE A 82 11.10 -2.56 6.38
C PHE A 82 10.88 -3.08 7.80
N LYS A 83 9.76 -3.75 8.07
CA LYS A 83 9.53 -4.44 9.34
C LYS A 83 10.56 -5.55 9.53
N TRP A 84 10.79 -6.36 8.50
CA TRP A 84 11.77 -7.45 8.51
C TRP A 84 13.18 -6.91 8.73
N ILE A 85 13.60 -5.87 8.01
CA ILE A 85 14.91 -5.23 8.19
C ILE A 85 15.07 -4.77 9.64
N LYS A 86 14.10 -4.05 10.21
CA LYS A 86 14.19 -3.55 11.59
C LYS A 86 14.25 -4.68 12.62
N GLN A 87 13.63 -5.84 12.34
CA GLN A 87 13.67 -7.00 13.22
C GLN A 87 15.02 -7.74 13.18
N HIS A 88 15.60 -7.90 11.98
CA HIS A 88 16.84 -8.65 11.77
C HIS A 88 18.10 -7.81 11.99
N LEU A 89 18.01 -6.53 11.64
CA LEU A 89 18.98 -5.52 12.03
C LEU A 89 18.69 -5.17 13.49
N ARG A 90 19.11 -6.02 14.42
CA ARG A 90 19.04 -5.77 15.86
C ARG A 90 19.88 -4.54 16.22
N VAL A 91 19.33 -3.34 15.99
CA VAL A 91 19.97 -2.03 16.25
C VAL A 91 20.42 -1.93 17.72
N ASN A 92 19.74 -2.64 18.62
CA ASN A 92 20.02 -2.65 20.05
C ASN A 92 21.29 -3.45 20.43
N HIS A 93 21.79 -4.33 19.57
CA HIS A 93 23.02 -5.10 19.82
C HIS A 93 23.82 -5.22 18.53
N LEU A 94 24.45 -4.10 18.13
CA LEU A 94 25.41 -4.09 17.04
C LEU A 94 26.59 -5.00 17.40
N PHE A 95 26.97 -5.91 16.50
CA PHE A 95 28.14 -6.78 16.71
C PHE A 95 29.46 -5.99 16.66
N SER A 96 29.45 -4.83 16.01
CA SER A 96 30.57 -3.90 15.97
C SER A 96 30.06 -2.47 15.86
N HIS A 97 30.55 -1.59 16.73
CA HIS A 97 30.22 -0.16 16.72
C HIS A 97 31.08 0.65 15.74
N SER A 98 31.96 -0.02 14.98
CA SER A 98 32.73 0.64 13.92
C SER A 98 31.83 0.91 12.69
N PRO A 99 32.03 2.02 11.96
CA PRO A 99 31.25 2.31 10.76
C PRO A 99 31.26 1.15 9.75
N LYS A 100 32.41 0.50 9.55
CA LYS A 100 32.55 -0.66 8.66
C LYS A 100 31.72 -1.86 9.13
N GLY A 101 31.69 -2.12 10.43
CA GLY A 101 30.89 -3.19 11.03
C GLY A 101 29.40 -3.00 10.81
N ILE A 102 28.91 -1.75 10.93
CA ILE A 102 27.52 -1.40 10.66
C ILE A 102 27.16 -1.62 9.18
N TRP A 103 28.03 -1.20 8.26
CA TRP A 103 27.84 -1.46 6.82
C TRP A 103 27.77 -2.95 6.51
N ASN A 104 28.68 -3.75 7.06
CA ASN A 104 28.67 -5.19 6.86
C ASN A 104 27.40 -5.84 7.40
N GLN A 105 26.94 -5.42 8.59
CA GLN A 105 25.69 -5.91 9.17
C GLN A 105 24.48 -5.55 8.28
N MET A 106 24.44 -4.35 7.69
CA MET A 106 23.42 -3.96 6.71
C MET A 106 23.45 -4.86 5.48
N PHE A 107 24.61 -5.07 4.86
CA PHE A 107 24.74 -5.90 3.66
C PHE A 107 24.36 -7.36 3.91
N ILE A 108 24.82 -7.95 5.02
CA ILE A 108 24.44 -9.31 5.39
C ILE A 108 22.93 -9.41 5.60
N THR A 109 22.32 -8.45 6.30
CA THR A 109 20.86 -8.42 6.50
C THR A 109 20.11 -8.39 5.16
N LEU A 110 20.55 -7.57 4.20
CA LEU A 110 19.94 -7.49 2.87
C LEU A 110 20.14 -8.78 2.05
N ILE A 111 21.32 -9.39 2.10
CA ILE A 111 21.60 -10.66 1.41
C ILE A 111 20.76 -11.80 2.00
N THR A 112 20.66 -11.87 3.33
CA THR A 112 19.79 -12.85 4.01
C THR A 112 18.33 -12.66 3.62
N PHE A 113 17.84 -11.43 3.51
CA PHE A 113 16.48 -11.19 3.01
C PHE A 113 16.28 -11.73 1.59
N ALA A 114 17.24 -11.48 0.68
CA ALA A 114 17.14 -11.92 -0.71
C ALA A 114 17.24 -13.44 -0.91
N LEU A 115 17.78 -14.17 0.08
CA LEU A 115 17.89 -15.63 0.08
C LEU A 115 16.65 -16.34 0.63
N ILE A 116 15.77 -15.61 1.33
CA ILE A 116 14.51 -16.12 1.88
C ILE A 116 13.42 -16.02 0.80
#